data_AF-A0A7X9AU60-F1
#
_entry.id   AF-A0A7X9AU60-F1
#
_cell.length_a   1.000
_cell.length_b   1.000
_cell.length_c   1.000
_cell.angle_alpha   90.00
_cell.angle_beta   90.00
_cell.angle_gamma   90.00
#
_symmetry.space_group_name_H-M   'P 1'
#
loop_
_entity.id
_entity.type
_entity.pdbx_description
1 polymer ?
#
loop_
_entity_poly.entity_id
_entity_poly.type
_entity_poly.pdbx_seq_one_letter_code
_entity_poly.pdbx_strand_id
1 'polypeptide(L)'
;MNARPVLSWKLRGGQGCRQTAYQIQAASSLERLLSTPDLWDSGRQDSAQSLYVPWGGAPLSARQQVFWRVRVWDQDGRASSYSEAACFSIGLMQNADWQASWIHFDGNNPSCSAPCPYFRREFQVRSGLSRATLYISARGLFSARLNGNKISNDEFVPGWTDYHQ
;
A
#
# COMPACT_ATOMS: atom_id res chain seq x y z
N MET A 1 -11.87 -4.27 10.92
CA MET A 1 -12.08 -3.64 9.59
C MET A 1 -11.56 -4.60 8.54
N ASN A 2 -12.24 -4.80 7.40
CA ASN A 2 -11.69 -5.63 6.31
C ASN A 2 -11.10 -4.72 5.24
N ALA A 3 -9.88 -4.98 4.81
CA ALA A 3 -9.24 -4.21 3.74
C ALA A 3 -10.00 -4.47 2.43
N ARG A 4 -10.47 -3.40 1.79
CA ARG A 4 -11.20 -3.44 0.52
C ARG A 4 -10.53 -2.51 -0.49
N PRO A 5 -9.31 -2.85 -0.95
CA PRO A 5 -8.66 -2.04 -1.97
C PRO A 5 -9.46 -2.08 -3.27
N VAL A 6 -9.28 -1.05 -4.09
CA VAL A 6 -9.86 -0.93 -5.43
C VAL A 6 -8.73 -0.87 -6.45
N LEU A 7 -8.88 -1.60 -7.55
CA LEU A 7 -7.88 -1.69 -8.60
C LEU A 7 -8.36 -0.94 -9.85
N SER A 8 -7.43 -0.22 -10.47
CA SER A 8 -7.68 0.53 -11.70
C SER A 8 -6.52 0.33 -12.67
N TRP A 9 -6.81 0.29 -13.96
CA TRP A 9 -5.79 0.20 -15.01
C TRP A 9 -6.15 1.09 -16.19
N LYS A 10 -5.13 1.52 -16.93
CA LYS A 10 -5.30 2.29 -18.17
C LYS A 10 -5.02 1.38 -19.36
N LEU A 11 -5.91 1.42 -20.35
CA LEU A 11 -5.71 0.74 -21.61
C LEU A 11 -4.74 1.52 -22.49
N ARG A 12 -3.89 0.81 -23.24
CA ARG A 12 -3.07 1.38 -24.31
C ARG A 12 -3.50 0.72 -25.62
N GLY A 13 -3.90 1.52 -26.60
CA GLY A 13 -4.37 1.04 -27.90
C GLY A 13 -4.55 2.18 -28.89
N GLY A 14 -4.79 1.84 -30.16
CA GLY A 14 -5.12 2.80 -31.21
C GLY A 14 -6.57 3.27 -31.14
N GLN A 15 -6.97 4.09 -32.12
CA GLN A 15 -8.38 4.50 -32.24
C GLN A 15 -9.28 3.27 -32.37
N GLY A 16 -10.39 3.27 -31.63
CA GLY A 16 -11.38 2.19 -31.65
C GLY A 16 -11.07 1.01 -30.73
N CYS A 17 -9.90 0.94 -30.08
CA CYS A 17 -9.62 -0.08 -29.08
C CYS A 17 -10.52 0.09 -27.85
N ARG A 18 -11.26 -0.97 -27.51
CA ARG A 18 -12.11 -1.01 -26.31
C ARG A 18 -11.95 -2.35 -25.59
N GLN A 19 -11.95 -2.30 -24.26
CA GLN A 19 -12.06 -3.50 -23.43
C GLN A 19 -13.50 -4.06 -23.43
N THR A 20 -13.63 -5.36 -23.64
CA THR A 20 -14.89 -6.12 -23.49
C THR A 20 -14.91 -6.98 -22.24
N ALA A 21 -13.76 -7.49 -21.80
CA ALA A 21 -13.59 -8.28 -20.60
C ALA A 21 -12.22 -8.07 -19.95
N TYR A 22 -12.07 -8.49 -18.70
CA TYR A 22 -10.79 -8.46 -17.99
C TYR A 22 -10.57 -9.73 -17.15
N GLN A 23 -9.32 -9.95 -16.73
CA GLN A 23 -8.98 -10.93 -15.70
C GLN A 23 -7.87 -10.36 -14.83
N ILE A 24 -8.10 -10.39 -13.52
CA ILE A 24 -7.16 -9.96 -12.50
C ILE A 24 -6.59 -11.21 -11.83
N GLN A 25 -5.27 -11.22 -11.64
CA GLN A 25 -4.59 -12.19 -10.80
C GLN A 25 -3.82 -11.46 -9.71
N ALA A 26 -3.83 -11.99 -8.50
CA ALA A 26 -3.09 -11.46 -7.37
C ALA A 26 -2.50 -12.57 -6.50
N ALA A 27 -1.32 -12.29 -5.93
CA ALA A 27 -0.56 -13.24 -5.14
C ALA A 27 0.25 -12.57 -4.01
N SER A 28 0.64 -13.37 -3.02
CA SER A 28 1.44 -12.97 -1.86
C SER A 28 2.91 -12.67 -2.18
N SER A 29 3.40 -13.18 -3.32
CA SER A 29 4.75 -12.95 -3.83
C SER A 29 4.75 -12.90 -5.36
N LEU A 30 5.80 -12.33 -5.94
CA LEU A 30 5.97 -12.32 -7.39
C LEU A 30 6.10 -13.74 -7.97
N GLU A 31 6.81 -14.64 -7.29
CA GLU A 31 6.95 -16.03 -7.71
C GLU A 31 5.59 -16.74 -7.81
N ARG A 32 4.73 -16.56 -6.80
CA ARG A 32 3.37 -17.12 -6.80
C ARG A 32 2.51 -16.47 -7.89
N LEU A 33 2.64 -15.17 -8.14
CA LEU A 33 1.90 -14.50 -9.23
C LEU A 33 2.23 -15.08 -10.60
N LEU A 34 3.50 -15.44 -10.82
CA LEU A 34 3.98 -15.97 -12.10
C LEU A 34 3.70 -17.46 -12.29
N SER A 35 3.50 -18.21 -11.19
CA SER A 35 3.22 -19.65 -11.19
C SER A 35 1.75 -19.98 -10.92
N THR A 36 1.29 -19.79 -9.69
CA THR A 36 -0.09 -20.07 -9.25
C THR A 36 -0.54 -19.01 -8.23
N PRO A 37 -1.34 -18.02 -8.66
CA PRO A 37 -1.82 -16.94 -7.80
C PRO A 37 -2.61 -17.50 -6.61
N ASP A 38 -2.25 -17.06 -5.40
CA ASP A 38 -2.77 -17.61 -4.14
C ASP A 38 -3.74 -16.67 -3.42
N LEU A 39 -3.87 -15.42 -3.86
CA LEU A 39 -4.77 -14.44 -3.24
C LEU A 39 -6.03 -14.21 -4.05
N TRP A 40 -5.92 -14.18 -5.38
CA TRP A 40 -7.06 -13.96 -6.25
C TRP A 40 -6.77 -14.39 -7.68
N ASP A 41 -7.75 -15.05 -8.30
CA ASP A 41 -7.91 -15.07 -9.74
C ASP A 41 -9.40 -14.81 -10.03
N SER A 42 -9.69 -13.72 -10.73
CA SER A 42 -11.08 -13.37 -11.06
C SER A 42 -11.67 -14.28 -12.12
N GLY A 43 -10.85 -15.06 -12.85
CA GLY A 43 -11.24 -15.58 -14.15
C GLY A 43 -11.58 -14.45 -15.13
N ARG A 44 -12.12 -14.82 -16.30
CA ARG A 44 -12.59 -13.83 -17.28
C ARG A 44 -13.90 -13.22 -16.79
N GLN A 45 -13.90 -11.90 -16.63
CA GLN A 45 -15.05 -11.09 -16.25
C GLN A 45 -15.55 -10.32 -17.46
N ASP A 46 -16.77 -10.62 -17.92
CA ASP A 46 -17.44 -9.93 -19.04
C ASP A 46 -17.88 -8.52 -18.64
N SER A 47 -16.92 -7.60 -18.56
CA SER A 47 -17.14 -6.22 -18.18
C SER A 47 -16.12 -5.27 -18.82
N ALA A 48 -16.62 -4.12 -19.25
CA ALA A 48 -15.80 -3.02 -19.74
C ALA A 48 -15.23 -2.13 -18.59
N GLN A 49 -15.54 -2.44 -17.33
CA GLN A 49 -15.03 -1.68 -16.18
C GLN A 49 -13.51 -1.85 -16.06
N SER A 50 -12.82 -0.72 -15.90
CA SER A 50 -11.36 -0.64 -15.72
C SER A 50 -10.93 0.28 -14.58
N LEU A 51 -11.90 0.91 -13.92
CA LEU A 51 -11.70 1.81 -12.80
C LEU A 51 -12.42 1.28 -11.57
N TYR A 52 -11.79 1.45 -10.41
CA TYR A 52 -12.35 1.15 -9.10
C TYR A 52 -12.94 -0.27 -8.98
N VAL A 53 -12.29 -1.25 -9.60
CA VAL A 53 -12.71 -2.65 -9.51
C VAL A 53 -12.43 -3.14 -8.09
N PRO A 54 -13.46 -3.53 -7.32
CA PRO A 54 -13.28 -3.94 -5.94
C PRO A 54 -12.48 -5.24 -5.85
N TRP A 55 -11.69 -5.36 -4.80
CA TRP A 55 -11.01 -6.62 -4.48
C TRP A 55 -12.01 -7.77 -4.34
N GLY A 56 -11.83 -8.82 -5.15
CA GLY A 56 -12.65 -10.04 -5.12
C GLY A 56 -11.92 -11.28 -4.60
N GLY A 57 -10.72 -11.11 -4.05
CA GLY A 57 -9.87 -12.20 -3.57
C GLY A 57 -10.09 -12.58 -2.12
N ALA A 58 -9.19 -13.42 -1.60
CA ALA A 58 -9.14 -13.79 -0.19
C ALA A 58 -8.99 -12.54 0.72
N PRO A 59 -9.49 -12.59 1.97
CA PRO A 59 -9.31 -11.51 2.93
C PRO A 59 -7.83 -11.15 3.11
N LEU A 60 -7.54 -9.85 3.08
CA LEU A 60 -6.18 -9.36 3.26
C LEU A 60 -5.91 -9.02 4.72
N SER A 61 -4.68 -9.30 5.16
CA SER A 61 -4.19 -9.09 6.52
C SER A 61 -3.31 -7.84 6.64
N ALA A 62 -3.19 -7.31 7.86
CA ALA A 62 -2.30 -6.19 8.13
C ALA A 62 -0.86 -6.52 7.71
N ARG A 63 -0.14 -5.51 7.18
CA ARG A 63 1.26 -5.63 6.69
C ARG A 63 1.46 -6.56 5.47
N GLN A 64 0.40 -7.15 4.93
CA GLN A 64 0.50 -8.05 3.80
C GLN A 64 0.89 -7.29 2.53
N GLN A 65 1.87 -7.81 1.80
CA GLN A 65 2.20 -7.35 0.45
C GLN A 65 1.39 -8.16 -0.57
N VAL A 66 0.90 -7.47 -1.59
CA VAL A 66 0.13 -8.08 -2.67
C VAL A 66 0.76 -7.67 -3.99
N PHE A 67 1.03 -8.66 -4.83
CA PHE A 67 1.44 -8.47 -6.22
C PHE A 67 0.25 -8.81 -7.10
N TRP A 68 -0.04 -8.01 -8.11
CA TRP A 68 -1.17 -8.24 -9.00
C TRP A 68 -0.83 -7.86 -10.44
N ARG A 69 -1.58 -8.43 -11.37
CA ARG A 69 -1.53 -8.13 -12.79
C ARG A 69 -2.91 -8.25 -13.40
N VAL A 70 -3.11 -7.61 -14.54
CA VAL A 70 -4.37 -7.66 -15.28
C VAL A 70 -4.10 -7.96 -16.74
N ARG A 71 -5.00 -8.72 -17.37
CA ARG A 71 -5.12 -8.81 -18.83
C ARG A 71 -6.54 -8.46 -19.25
N VAL A 72 -6.69 -8.05 -20.50
CA VAL A 72 -7.96 -7.57 -21.04
C VAL A 72 -8.27 -8.25 -22.36
N TRP A 73 -9.53 -8.23 -22.75
CA TRP A 73 -9.98 -8.65 -24.08
C TRP A 73 -10.46 -7.44 -24.86
N ASP A 74 -10.11 -7.37 -26.13
CA ASP A 74 -10.55 -6.31 -27.04
C ASP A 74 -11.94 -6.60 -27.66
N GLN A 75 -12.37 -5.75 -28.58
CA GLN A 75 -13.63 -5.89 -29.31
C GLN A 75 -13.69 -7.12 -30.24
N ASP A 76 -12.53 -7.67 -30.65
CA ASP A 76 -12.42 -8.86 -31.50
C ASP A 76 -12.36 -10.15 -30.66
N GLY A 77 -12.48 -10.04 -29.33
CA GLY A 77 -12.35 -11.16 -28.41
C GLY A 77 -10.91 -11.63 -28.23
N ARG A 78 -9.91 -10.84 -28.63
CA ARG A 78 -8.49 -11.19 -28.47
C ARG A 78 -8.00 -10.77 -27.09
N ALA A 79 -7.37 -11.71 -26.38
CA ALA A 79 -6.74 -11.43 -25.10
C ALA A 79 -5.41 -10.70 -25.28
N SER A 80 -5.16 -9.69 -24.45
CA SER A 80 -3.83 -9.10 -24.30
C SER A 80 -2.89 -10.06 -23.56
N SER A 81 -1.58 -9.78 -23.64
CA SER A 81 -0.66 -10.25 -22.60
C SER A 81 -1.08 -9.68 -21.24
N TYR A 82 -0.66 -10.32 -20.15
CA TYR A 82 -0.77 -9.69 -18.84
C TYR A 82 0.09 -8.42 -18.79
N SER A 83 -0.34 -7.46 -17.98
CA SER A 83 0.46 -6.31 -17.59
C SER A 83 1.72 -6.75 -16.86
N GLU A 84 2.67 -5.82 -16.72
CA GLU A 84 3.69 -5.93 -15.69
C GLU A 84 3.03 -6.09 -14.31
N ALA A 85 3.71 -6.80 -13.41
CA ALA A 85 3.24 -6.99 -12.05
C ALA A 85 3.34 -5.67 -11.28
N ALA A 86 2.20 -5.17 -10.79
CA ALA A 86 2.14 -4.06 -9.85
C ALA A 86 2.05 -4.61 -8.42
N CYS A 87 2.42 -3.80 -7.42
CA CYS A 87 2.31 -4.21 -6.03
C CYS A 87 1.74 -3.11 -5.13
N PHE A 88 1.09 -3.53 -4.05
CA PHE A 88 0.67 -2.68 -2.94
C PHE A 88 0.88 -3.41 -1.61
N SER A 89 0.82 -2.68 -0.50
CA SER A 89 0.88 -3.26 0.85
C SER A 89 -0.29 -2.76 1.68
N ILE A 90 -0.84 -3.64 2.51
CA ILE A 90 -1.84 -3.28 3.50
C ILE A 90 -1.15 -2.66 4.72
N GLY A 91 -1.71 -1.55 5.20
CA GLY A 91 -1.25 -0.89 6.43
C GLY A 91 -1.57 -1.68 7.70
N LEU A 92 -1.52 -0.99 8.83
CA LEU A 92 -2.09 -1.48 10.09
C LEU A 92 -3.60 -1.23 10.05
N MET A 93 -4.41 -2.22 10.42
CA MET A 93 -5.85 -2.23 10.21
C MET A 93 -6.64 -1.98 11.49
N GLN A 94 -6.02 -2.23 12.64
CA GLN A 94 -6.59 -2.01 13.97
C GLN A 94 -5.51 -1.56 14.95
N ASN A 95 -5.91 -0.90 16.04
CA ASN A 95 -4.96 -0.44 17.06
C ASN A 95 -4.15 -1.59 17.66
N ALA A 96 -4.74 -2.78 17.80
CA ALA A 96 -4.04 -3.98 18.27
C ALA A 96 -2.92 -4.47 17.33
N ASP A 97 -2.86 -3.99 16.08
CA ASP A 97 -1.73 -4.29 15.21
C ASP A 97 -0.49 -3.49 15.60
N TRP A 98 -0.63 -2.37 16.32
CA TRP A 98 0.49 -1.60 16.83
C TRP A 98 1.16 -2.33 17.99
N GLN A 99 2.50 -2.37 17.94
CA GLN A 99 3.34 -2.82 19.06
C GLN A 99 4.08 -1.63 19.71
N ALA A 100 3.77 -0.40 19.28
CA ALA A 100 4.36 0.82 19.80
C ALA A 100 3.38 1.53 20.75
N SER A 101 3.92 2.43 21.56
CA SER A 101 3.15 3.33 22.41
C SER A 101 3.47 4.78 22.02
N TRP A 102 2.53 5.68 22.28
CA TRP A 102 2.79 7.12 22.17
C TRP A 102 3.93 7.51 23.10
N ILE A 103 4.88 8.27 22.59
CA ILE A 103 5.97 8.87 23.35
C ILE A 103 5.85 10.38 23.26
N HIS A 104 6.15 11.07 24.35
CA HIS A 104 6.20 12.53 24.42
C HIS A 104 7.40 12.97 25.24
N PHE A 105 7.74 14.24 25.10
CA PHE A 105 8.74 14.90 25.93
C PHE A 105 8.03 15.75 26.97
N ASP A 106 8.15 15.37 28.25
CA ASP A 106 7.65 16.16 29.39
C ASP A 106 8.61 17.29 29.73
N GLY A 107 8.72 18.25 28.82
CA GLY A 107 9.40 19.50 29.11
C GLY A 107 8.56 20.29 30.11
N ASN A 108 8.98 20.39 31.36
CA ASN A 108 8.42 21.31 32.36
C ASN A 108 8.71 22.78 31.98
N ASN A 109 8.14 23.26 30.87
CA ASN A 109 8.23 24.66 30.48
C ASN A 109 6.85 25.19 30.08
N PRO A 110 6.19 26.02 30.90
CA PRO A 110 4.84 26.53 30.67
C PRO A 110 4.74 27.58 29.55
N SER A 111 5.82 27.83 28.81
CA SER A 111 5.83 28.79 27.69
C SER A 111 5.69 28.06 26.35
N CYS A 112 4.88 28.62 25.43
CA CYS A 112 4.60 28.11 24.09
C CYS A 112 5.81 28.05 23.13
N SER A 113 7.05 28.10 23.63
CA SER A 113 8.30 28.16 22.85
C SER A 113 9.22 26.94 23.04
N ALA A 114 8.73 25.85 23.63
CA ALA A 114 9.52 24.63 23.73
C ALA A 114 10.02 24.20 22.34
N PRO A 115 11.33 23.90 22.17
CA PRO A 115 11.86 23.48 20.88
C PRO A 115 11.21 22.16 20.44
N CYS A 116 11.10 21.96 19.13
CA CYS A 116 10.60 20.69 18.58
C CYS A 116 11.43 19.53 19.14
N PRO A 117 10.81 18.57 19.87
CA PRO A 117 11.55 17.49 20.50
C PRO A 117 12.18 16.57 19.45
N TYR A 118 13.41 16.14 19.70
CA TYR A 118 14.13 15.18 18.87
C TYR A 118 14.11 13.80 19.53
N PHE A 119 13.51 12.82 18.85
CA PHE A 119 13.49 11.43 19.29
C PHE A 119 14.45 10.59 18.45
N ARG A 120 15.26 9.76 19.11
CA ARG A 120 16.23 8.88 18.47
C ARG A 120 16.23 7.51 19.13
N ARG A 121 16.33 6.48 18.30
CA ARG A 121 16.54 5.10 18.73
C ARG A 121 17.55 4.43 17.82
N GLU A 122 18.46 3.67 18.41
CA GLU A 122 19.34 2.74 17.70
C GLU A 122 18.77 1.33 17.79
N PHE A 123 19.00 0.53 16.76
CA PHE A 123 18.66 -0.89 16.73
C PHE A 123 19.61 -1.64 15.79
N GLN A 124 19.79 -2.93 16.03
CA GLN A 124 20.56 -3.80 15.16
C GLN A 124 19.66 -4.47 14.12
N VAL A 125 20.16 -4.63 12.90
CA VAL A 125 19.47 -5.31 11.80
C VAL A 125 19.98 -6.74 11.70
N ARG A 126 19.05 -7.71 11.65
CA ARG A 126 19.39 -9.13 11.45
C ARG A 126 19.85 -9.36 10.02
N SER A 127 20.78 -10.30 9.83
CA SER A 127 21.20 -10.75 8.50
C SER A 127 20.02 -11.30 7.69
N GLY A 128 20.02 -11.09 6.38
CA GLY A 128 18.96 -11.57 5.49
C GLY A 128 17.71 -10.68 5.42
N LEU A 129 17.78 -9.43 5.89
CA LEU A 129 16.69 -8.46 5.72
C LEU A 129 16.44 -8.18 4.23
N SER A 130 15.30 -8.62 3.71
CA SER A 130 14.87 -8.34 2.33
C SER A 130 13.99 -7.09 2.22
N ARG A 131 13.25 -6.75 3.29
CA ARG A 131 12.32 -5.63 3.34
C ARG A 131 12.10 -5.16 4.78
N ALA A 132 12.01 -3.84 4.97
CA ALA A 132 11.57 -3.21 6.21
C ALA A 132 10.51 -2.13 5.92
N THR A 133 9.64 -1.87 6.88
CA THR A 133 8.58 -0.85 6.76
C THR A 133 8.48 -0.09 8.08
N LEU A 134 8.47 1.24 8.00
CA LEU A 134 8.23 2.11 9.16
C LEU A 134 6.77 2.56 9.13
N TYR A 135 6.05 2.27 10.22
CA TYR A 135 4.75 2.88 10.51
C TYR A 135 4.99 3.97 11.54
N ILE A 136 4.67 5.22 11.18
CA ILE A 136 4.92 6.39 12.01
C ILE A 136 3.78 7.39 11.85
N SER A 137 3.45 8.05 12.95
CA SER A 137 2.52 9.18 12.98
C SER A 137 2.90 10.10 14.14
N ALA A 138 2.31 11.29 14.19
CA ALA A 138 2.48 12.26 15.26
C ALA A 138 1.16 12.99 15.51
N ARG A 139 0.96 13.48 16.74
CA ARG A 139 -0.03 14.53 17.01
C ARG A 139 0.64 15.87 16.72
N GLY A 140 0.45 16.38 15.51
CA GLY A 140 1.24 17.48 14.97
C GLY A 140 2.03 17.00 13.76
N LEU A 141 3.28 17.45 13.62
CA LEU A 141 4.11 17.16 12.46
C LEU A 141 5.37 16.38 12.85
N PHE A 142 5.89 15.57 11.93
CA PHE A 142 7.20 14.93 12.11
C PHE A 142 8.06 15.02 10.86
N SER A 143 9.38 14.98 11.06
CA SER A 143 10.36 14.70 10.00
C SER A 143 11.22 13.53 10.47
N ALA A 144 11.25 12.45 9.69
CA ALA A 144 11.94 11.22 10.06
C ALA A 144 13.15 10.95 9.17
N ARG A 145 14.20 10.41 9.80
CA ARG A 145 15.45 10.04 9.15
C ARG A 145 15.87 8.62 9.56
N LEU A 146 16.44 7.89 8.63
CA LEU A 146 17.07 6.58 8.87
C LEU A 146 18.53 6.67 8.43
N ASN A 147 19.45 6.41 9.36
CA ASN A 147 20.90 6.50 9.12
C ASN A 147 21.32 7.86 8.50
N GLY A 148 20.73 8.96 8.99
CA GLY A 148 21.01 10.33 8.53
C GLY A 148 20.19 10.78 7.32
N ASN A 149 19.64 9.87 6.53
CA ASN A 149 18.90 10.16 5.30
C ASN A 149 17.40 10.39 5.58
N LYS A 150 16.76 11.36 4.91
CA LYS A 150 15.30 11.54 4.96
C LYS A 150 14.60 10.27 4.43
N ILE A 151 13.54 9.84 5.09
CA ILE A 151 12.77 8.65 4.68
C ILE A 151 11.70 8.94 3.61
N SER A 152 11.30 10.21 3.47
CA SER A 152 10.35 10.69 2.46
C SER A 152 10.68 12.14 2.08
N ASN A 153 10.22 12.55 0.90
CA ASN A 153 10.19 13.95 0.44
C ASN A 153 8.89 14.67 0.84
N ASP A 154 7.94 13.96 1.46
CA ASP A 154 6.71 14.56 1.97
C ASP A 154 7.05 15.55 3.11
N GLU A 155 6.48 16.74 3.04
CA GLU A 155 6.59 17.76 4.07
C GLU A 155 5.22 17.92 4.76
N PHE A 156 5.22 18.38 6.02
CA PHE A 156 4.01 18.54 6.82
C PHE A 156 3.19 17.25 7.04
N VAL A 157 3.87 16.09 7.10
CA VAL A 157 3.26 14.79 7.46
C VAL A 157 2.93 14.71 8.95
N PRO A 158 1.84 14.02 9.36
CA PRO A 158 0.94 13.18 8.56
C PRO A 158 -0.24 13.93 7.91
N GLY A 159 -0.23 15.27 7.92
CA GLY A 159 -1.36 16.11 7.49
C GLY A 159 -2.21 16.58 8.68
N TRP A 160 -3.36 17.20 8.37
CA TRP A 160 -4.29 17.70 9.38
C TRP A 160 -5.59 16.88 9.37
N THR A 161 -5.82 16.15 10.45
CA THR A 161 -7.08 15.43 10.74
C THR A 161 -7.59 15.83 12.12
N ASP A 162 -8.84 15.48 12.43
CA ASP A 162 -9.34 15.54 13.81
C ASP A 162 -8.57 14.51 14.65
N TYR A 163 -7.87 14.97 15.70
CA TYR A 163 -7.05 14.11 16.56
C TYR A 163 -7.84 13.49 17.72
N HIS A 164 -9.13 13.77 17.83
CA HIS A 164 -10.02 13.27 18.88
C HIS A 164 -10.99 12.18 18.40
N GLN A 165 -10.95 11.83 17.12
CA GLN A 165 -11.72 10.73 16.50
C GLN A 165 -10.79 9.56 16.14
#